data_AF-A0A4R1PMG7-F1
#
_entry.id   AF-A0A4R1PMG7-F1
#
_cell.length_a   1.000
_cell.length_b   1.000
_cell.length_c   1.000
_cell.angle_alpha   90.00
_cell.angle_beta   90.00
_cell.angle_gamma   90.00
#
_symmetry.space_group_name_H-M   'P 1'
#
loop_
_entity.id
_entity.type
_entity.pdbx_description
1 polymer ?
#
loop_
_entity_poly.entity_id
_entity_poly.type
_entity_poly.pdbx_seq_one_letter_code
_entity_poly.pdbx_strand_id
1 'polypeptide(L)'
;MSTKKPPVTTPLHLLQQLSQSLLVHLEEACTQALQDAEKALAKLEKQRSKVQEKLHEARAKLQDAALAGKAKAQVRGRKAVDELEPLLDELKARQAETRDYIVRLRHDTLQALELAQGVAQVREAAARTLMAPGTPPAAQPQSKPAPKAAARKPAASRRAKPAAAAGEATAPAKRTPSPAAAAEQPAKPAAAPRKPAARRSRSAAPASSKAESVAASAASAADEPSAS
;
A
#
# COMPACT_ATOMS: atom_id res chain seq x y z
N MET A 1 -32.88 39.13 27.99
CA MET A 1 -32.43 37.87 28.62
C MET A 1 -32.77 36.70 27.70
N SER A 2 -31.83 36.23 26.87
CA SER A 2 -32.00 34.96 26.16
C SER A 2 -30.65 34.34 25.98
N THR A 3 -30.17 33.75 27.07
CA THR A 3 -29.11 32.76 27.03
C THR A 3 -29.65 31.56 26.26
N LYS A 4 -29.43 31.54 24.94
CA LYS A 4 -29.53 30.33 24.13
C LYS A 4 -28.46 29.39 24.67
N LYS A 5 -28.83 28.63 25.70
CA LYS A 5 -28.04 27.50 26.18
C LYS A 5 -27.79 26.62 24.95
N PRO A 6 -26.53 26.21 24.67
CA PRO A 6 -26.31 25.25 23.60
C PRO A 6 -27.23 24.06 23.91
N PRO A 7 -28.05 23.61 22.95
CA PRO A 7 -28.93 22.49 23.18
C PRO A 7 -28.07 21.36 23.71
N VAL A 8 -28.42 20.84 24.89
CA VAL A 8 -27.70 19.72 25.52
C VAL A 8 -27.54 18.67 24.42
N THR A 9 -26.29 18.38 24.03
CA THR A 9 -25.99 17.54 22.90
C THR A 9 -26.55 16.16 23.20
N THR A 10 -27.72 15.88 22.65
CA THR A 10 -28.36 14.57 22.85
C THR A 10 -27.41 13.50 22.32
N PRO A 11 -27.34 12.31 22.95
CA PRO A 11 -26.49 11.24 22.46
C PRO A 11 -26.72 10.91 20.97
N LEU A 12 -27.95 11.09 20.47
CA LEU A 12 -28.29 10.94 19.05
C LEU A 12 -27.67 12.02 18.15
N HIS A 13 -27.62 13.29 18.57
CA HIS A 13 -26.93 14.34 17.82
C HIS A 13 -25.43 14.05 17.73
N LEU A 14 -24.82 13.58 18.82
CA LEU A 14 -23.40 13.22 18.82
C LEU A 14 -23.13 12.06 17.86
N LEU A 15 -23.98 11.01 17.85
CA LEU A 15 -23.86 9.90 16.92
C LEU A 15 -23.94 10.34 15.46
N GLN A 16 -24.88 11.24 15.13
CA GLN A 16 -25.01 11.80 13.78
C GLN A 16 -23.76 12.60 13.37
N GLN A 17 -23.24 13.45 14.26
CA GLN A 17 -22.05 14.25 13.98
C GLN A 17 -20.80 13.38 13.82
N LEU A 18 -20.59 12.39 14.70
CA LEU A 18 -19.44 11.50 14.63
C LEU A 18 -19.49 10.60 13.40
N SER A 19 -20.66 10.06 13.04
CA SER A 19 -20.83 9.26 11.83
C SER A 19 -20.59 10.08 10.56
N GLN A 20 -21.04 11.34 10.51
CA GLN A 20 -20.72 12.23 9.40
C GLN A 20 -19.23 12.55 9.33
N SER A 21 -18.62 12.93 10.45
CA SER A 21 -17.19 13.25 10.51
C SER A 21 -16.32 12.07 10.09
N LEU A 22 -16.64 10.86 10.56
CA LEU A 22 -15.91 9.65 10.22
C LEU A 22 -15.91 9.40 8.71
N LEU A 23 -17.06 9.52 8.05
CA LEU A 23 -17.18 9.29 6.62
C LEU A 23 -16.36 10.27 5.80
N VAL A 24 -16.44 11.57 6.12
CA VAL A 24 -15.64 12.60 5.45
C VAL A 24 -14.15 12.33 5.62
N HIS A 25 -13.71 12.03 6.85
CA HIS A 25 -12.30 11.79 7.12
C HIS A 25 -11.81 10.48 6.47
N LEU A 26 -12.67 9.47 6.35
CA LEU A 26 -12.34 8.22 5.68
C LEU A 26 -12.14 8.43 4.18
N GLU A 27 -13.04 9.15 3.52
CA GLU A 27 -12.93 9.47 2.09
C GLU A 27 -11.68 10.33 1.79
N GLU A 28 -11.43 11.35 2.61
CA GLU A 28 -10.24 12.18 2.53
C GLU A 28 -8.96 11.36 2.75
N ALA A 29 -8.92 10.50 3.78
CA ALA A 29 -7.76 9.65 4.06
C ALA A 29 -7.51 8.65 2.92
N CYS A 30 -8.55 8.06 2.35
CA CYS A 30 -8.46 7.14 1.23
C CYS A 30 -7.88 7.82 -0.02
N THR A 31 -8.40 9.00 -0.38
CA THR A 31 -7.91 9.76 -1.54
C THR A 31 -6.48 10.26 -1.32
N GLN A 32 -6.14 10.74 -0.13
CA GLN A 32 -4.79 11.18 0.21
C GLN A 32 -3.79 10.00 0.17
N ALA A 33 -4.14 8.84 0.74
CA ALA A 33 -3.28 7.67 0.73
C ALA A 33 -2.95 7.20 -0.69
N LEU A 34 -3.94 7.20 -1.59
CA LEU A 34 -3.74 6.89 -3.01
C LEU A 34 -2.84 7.91 -3.70
N GLN A 35 -3.10 9.20 -3.50
CA GLN A 35 -2.28 10.28 -4.07
C GLN A 35 -0.82 10.20 -3.61
N ASP A 36 -0.59 9.89 -2.34
CA ASP A 36 0.77 9.82 -1.80
C ASP A 36 1.53 8.59 -2.32
N ALA A 37 0.85 7.46 -2.51
CA ALA A 37 1.42 6.29 -3.18
C ALA A 37 1.79 6.59 -4.64
N GLU A 38 0.93 7.32 -5.37
CA GLU A 38 1.19 7.74 -6.76
C GLU A 38 2.35 8.74 -6.84
N LYS A 39 2.44 9.70 -5.90
CA LYS A 39 3.60 10.60 -5.80
C LYS A 39 4.89 9.84 -5.51
N ALA A 40 4.84 8.79 -4.69
CA ALA A 40 6.00 7.93 -4.43
C ALA A 40 6.44 7.18 -5.69
N LEU A 41 5.50 6.65 -6.47
CA LEU A 41 5.78 6.02 -7.76
C LEU A 41 6.44 6.99 -8.75
N ALA A 42 5.92 8.21 -8.87
CA ALA A 42 6.50 9.24 -9.73
C ALA A 42 7.95 9.61 -9.33
N LYS A 43 8.27 9.61 -8.03
CA LYS A 43 9.64 9.82 -7.54
C LYS A 43 10.57 8.67 -7.95
N LEU A 44 10.12 7.41 -7.83
CA LEU A 44 10.89 6.25 -8.29
C LEU A 44 11.11 6.29 -9.80
N GLU A 45 10.10 6.70 -10.58
CA GLU A 45 10.21 6.88 -12.03
C GLU A 45 11.26 7.91 -12.42
N LYS A 46 11.29 9.05 -11.72
CA LYS A 46 12.31 10.09 -11.92
C LYS A 46 13.71 9.63 -11.50
N GLN A 47 13.82 8.81 -10.46
CA GLN A 47 15.12 8.22 -10.08
C GLN A 47 15.59 7.22 -11.14
N ARG A 48 14.68 6.37 -11.62
CA ARG A 48 14.94 5.40 -12.67
C ARG A 48 15.39 6.10 -13.95
N SER A 49 14.70 7.15 -14.40
CA SER A 49 15.07 7.87 -15.63
C SER A 49 16.49 8.47 -15.53
N LYS A 50 16.84 9.07 -14.38
CA LYS A 50 18.18 9.60 -14.13
C LYS A 50 19.27 8.52 -14.15
N VAL A 51 19.01 7.34 -13.57
CA VAL A 51 19.97 6.23 -13.61
C VAL A 51 20.09 5.69 -15.04
N GLN A 52 18.98 5.59 -15.77
CA GLN A 52 19.00 5.20 -17.18
C GLN A 52 19.82 6.19 -18.03
N GLU A 53 19.61 7.49 -17.89
CA GLU A 53 20.38 8.54 -18.58
C GLU A 53 21.88 8.41 -18.29
N LYS A 54 22.27 8.29 -17.02
CA LYS A 54 23.68 8.09 -16.62
C LYS A 54 24.29 6.83 -17.20
N LEU A 55 23.52 5.75 -17.24
CA LEU A 55 23.96 4.47 -17.78
C LEU A 55 24.10 4.52 -19.31
N HIS A 56 23.22 5.23 -20.01
CA HIS A 56 23.38 5.50 -21.44
C HIS A 56 24.64 6.34 -21.71
N GLU A 57 24.87 7.40 -20.94
CA GLU A 57 26.08 8.24 -21.06
C GLU A 57 27.36 7.46 -20.74
N ALA A 58 27.35 6.61 -19.71
CA ALA A 58 28.48 5.74 -19.37
C ALA A 58 28.79 4.72 -20.48
N ARG A 59 27.75 4.14 -21.09
CA ARG A 59 27.89 3.23 -22.24
C ARG A 59 28.44 3.95 -23.48
N ALA A 60 27.97 5.15 -23.79
CA ALA A 60 28.51 5.96 -24.88
C ALA A 60 30.00 6.27 -24.67
N LYS A 61 30.39 6.75 -23.48
CA LYS A 61 31.80 7.02 -23.13
C LYS A 61 32.67 5.76 -23.17
N LEU A 62 32.13 4.61 -22.77
CA LEU A 62 32.82 3.32 -22.87
C LEU A 62 33.05 2.93 -24.34
N GLN A 63 32.05 3.12 -25.20
CA GLN A 63 32.17 2.87 -26.64
C GLN A 63 33.20 3.81 -27.29
N ASP A 64 33.17 5.10 -26.99
CA ASP A 64 34.16 6.06 -27.50
C ASP A 64 35.59 5.71 -27.04
N ALA A 65 35.76 5.29 -25.78
CA ALA A 65 37.03 4.80 -25.27
C ALA A 65 37.48 3.48 -25.91
N ALA A 66 36.53 2.64 -26.34
CA ALA A 66 36.79 1.43 -27.09
C ALA A 66 37.32 1.74 -28.49
N LEU A 67 36.62 2.62 -29.22
CA LEU A 67 37.02 3.07 -30.55
C LEU A 67 38.37 3.80 -30.54
N ALA A 68 38.64 4.61 -29.51
CA ALA A 68 39.90 5.32 -29.34
C ALA A 68 41.06 4.45 -28.77
N GLY A 69 40.84 3.16 -28.49
CA GLY A 69 41.87 2.26 -27.95
C GLY A 69 42.35 2.60 -26.52
N LYS A 70 41.58 3.39 -25.77
CA LYS A 70 41.96 3.89 -24.44
C LYS A 70 41.66 2.86 -23.34
N ALA A 71 42.52 1.87 -23.17
CA ALA A 71 42.31 0.74 -22.23
C ALA A 71 41.96 1.16 -20.79
N LYS A 72 42.65 2.16 -20.21
CA LYS A 72 42.34 2.67 -18.86
C LYS A 72 40.95 3.29 -18.75
N ALA A 73 40.51 4.00 -19.78
CA ALA A 73 39.17 4.61 -19.83
C ALA A 73 38.08 3.54 -20.03
N GLN A 74 38.36 2.47 -20.79
CA GLN A 74 37.45 1.33 -20.91
C GLN A 74 37.23 0.62 -19.58
N VAL A 75 38.28 0.38 -18.79
CA VAL A 75 38.13 -0.24 -17.46
C VAL A 75 37.26 0.63 -16.54
N ARG A 76 37.42 1.96 -16.58
CA ARG A 76 36.58 2.88 -15.81
C ARG A 76 35.13 2.90 -16.30
N GLY A 77 34.91 2.90 -17.61
CA GLY A 77 33.58 2.86 -18.21
C GLY A 77 32.82 1.58 -17.87
N ARG A 78 33.49 0.41 -17.94
CA ARG A 78 32.91 -0.88 -17.53
C ARG A 78 32.48 -0.86 -16.06
N LYS A 79 33.36 -0.42 -15.16
CA LYS A 79 33.03 -0.26 -13.73
C LYS A 79 31.80 0.63 -13.50
N ALA A 80 31.70 1.75 -14.20
CA ALA A 80 30.54 2.64 -14.08
C ALA A 80 29.25 1.96 -14.57
N VAL A 81 29.31 1.18 -15.64
CA VAL A 81 28.17 0.37 -16.12
C VAL A 81 27.81 -0.71 -15.11
N ASP A 82 28.79 -1.46 -14.60
CA ASP A 82 28.62 -2.53 -13.61
C ASP A 82 28.00 -2.03 -12.29
N GLU A 83 28.24 -0.76 -11.91
CA GLU A 83 27.62 -0.12 -10.75
C GLU A 83 26.20 0.38 -11.02
N LEU A 84 25.91 0.88 -12.23
CA LEU A 84 24.63 1.49 -12.58
C LEU A 84 23.55 0.47 -12.94
N GLU A 85 23.91 -0.67 -13.54
CA GLU A 85 22.98 -1.75 -13.90
C GLU A 85 22.23 -2.34 -12.69
N PRO A 86 22.89 -2.76 -11.59
CA PRO A 86 22.17 -3.31 -10.43
C PRO A 86 21.29 -2.25 -9.75
N LEU A 87 21.72 -0.98 -9.71
CA LEU A 87 20.90 0.12 -9.18
C LEU A 87 19.65 0.34 -10.03
N LEU A 88 19.77 0.22 -11.35
CA LEU A 88 18.63 0.33 -12.26
C LEU A 88 17.64 -0.82 -12.03
N ASP A 89 18.13 -2.03 -11.83
CA ASP A 89 17.27 -3.20 -11.60
C ASP A 89 16.59 -3.16 -10.22
N GLU A 90 17.28 -2.69 -9.18
CA GLU A 90 16.65 -2.43 -7.87
C GLU A 90 15.52 -1.39 -8.00
N LEU A 91 15.75 -0.29 -8.74
CA LEU A 91 14.72 0.73 -8.96
C LEU A 91 13.52 0.19 -9.74
N LYS A 92 13.74 -0.70 -10.74
CA LYS A 92 12.65 -1.37 -11.45
C LYS A 92 11.86 -2.31 -10.54
N ALA A 93 12.55 -3.08 -9.69
CA ALA A 93 11.89 -3.97 -8.73
C ALA A 93 11.01 -3.18 -7.76
N ARG A 94 11.55 -2.11 -7.16
CA ARG A 94 10.77 -1.22 -6.29
C ARG A 94 9.61 -0.54 -7.01
N GLN A 95 9.78 -0.18 -8.29
CA GLN A 95 8.70 0.38 -9.11
C GLN A 95 7.57 -0.64 -9.31
N ALA A 96 7.89 -1.91 -9.57
CA ALA A 96 6.90 -2.98 -9.68
C ALA A 96 6.18 -3.21 -8.35
N GLU A 97 6.92 -3.36 -7.25
CA GLU A 97 6.36 -3.51 -5.91
C GLU A 97 5.42 -2.35 -5.51
N THR A 98 5.79 -1.12 -5.88
CA THR A 98 4.96 0.07 -5.61
C THR A 98 3.68 0.06 -6.45
N ARG A 99 3.74 -0.40 -7.70
CA ARG A 99 2.54 -0.57 -8.53
C ARG A 99 1.60 -1.62 -7.96
N ASP A 100 2.14 -2.75 -7.53
CA ASP A 100 1.36 -3.82 -6.89
C ASP A 100 0.76 -3.35 -5.56
N TYR A 101 1.51 -2.54 -4.81
CA TYR A 101 0.99 -1.88 -3.61
C TYR A 101 -0.17 -0.94 -3.94
N ILE A 102 -0.06 -0.09 -4.96
CA ILE A 102 -1.15 0.81 -5.37
C ILE A 102 -2.41 0.01 -5.76
N VAL A 103 -2.28 -1.09 -6.48
CA VAL A 103 -3.43 -1.94 -6.84
C VAL A 103 -4.11 -2.50 -5.58
N ARG A 104 -3.34 -3.03 -4.63
CA ARG A 104 -3.89 -3.51 -3.34
C ARG A 104 -4.53 -2.37 -2.56
N LEU A 105 -3.88 -1.22 -2.46
CA LEU A 105 -4.39 -0.04 -1.76
C LEU A 105 -5.71 0.45 -2.36
N ARG A 106 -5.86 0.41 -3.69
CA ARG A 106 -7.13 0.72 -4.35
C ARG A 106 -8.22 -0.28 -4.00
N HIS A 107 -7.90 -1.57 -3.97
CA HIS A 107 -8.86 -2.59 -3.55
C HIS A 107 -9.29 -2.39 -2.09
N ASP A 108 -8.33 -2.21 -1.19
CA ASP A 108 -8.58 -1.97 0.23
C ASP A 108 -9.39 -0.69 0.46
N THR A 109 -9.13 0.36 -0.34
CA THR A 109 -9.92 1.60 -0.33
C THR A 109 -11.38 1.32 -0.69
N LEU A 110 -11.64 0.53 -1.74
CA LEU A 110 -13.01 0.19 -2.13
C LEU A 110 -13.71 -0.65 -1.05
N GLN A 111 -13.02 -1.63 -0.47
CA GLN A 111 -13.55 -2.42 0.64
C GLN A 111 -13.86 -1.55 1.87
N ALA A 112 -12.97 -0.61 2.20
CA ALA A 112 -13.17 0.32 3.32
C ALA A 112 -14.40 1.21 3.09
N LEU A 113 -14.59 1.71 1.86
CA LEU A 113 -15.75 2.51 1.50
C LEU A 113 -17.05 1.69 1.48
N GLU A 114 -17.00 0.41 1.10
CA GLU A 114 -18.16 -0.49 1.18
C GLU A 114 -18.59 -0.70 2.64
N LEU A 115 -17.64 -0.96 3.55
CA LEU A 115 -17.92 -1.09 4.98
C LEU A 115 -18.44 0.23 5.58
N ALA A 116 -17.95 1.37 5.09
CA ALA A 116 -18.39 2.70 5.51
C ALA A 116 -19.87 2.98 5.19
N GLN A 117 -20.47 2.28 4.23
CA GLN A 117 -21.91 2.41 3.95
C GLN A 117 -22.76 2.05 5.17
N GLY A 118 -22.31 1.12 6.01
CA GLY A 118 -22.99 0.82 7.28
C GLY A 118 -23.01 2.03 8.23
N VAL A 119 -21.92 2.81 8.27
CA VAL A 119 -21.85 4.06 9.04
C VAL A 119 -22.76 5.14 8.44
N ALA A 120 -22.89 5.19 7.10
CA ALA A 120 -23.85 6.07 6.44
C ALA A 120 -25.31 5.72 6.79
N GLN A 121 -25.64 4.43 6.90
CA GLN A 121 -26.96 3.99 7.37
C GLN A 121 -27.23 4.38 8.83
N VAL A 122 -26.22 4.26 9.70
CA VAL A 122 -26.32 4.72 11.11
C VAL A 122 -26.58 6.23 11.17
N ARG A 123 -25.86 7.02 10.36
CA ARG A 123 -26.07 8.47 10.24
C ARG A 123 -27.51 8.78 9.82
N GLU A 124 -28.03 8.10 8.80
CA GLU A 124 -29.40 8.29 8.33
C GLU A 124 -30.45 7.87 9.37
N ALA A 125 -30.24 6.75 10.05
CA ALA A 125 -31.13 6.30 11.12
C ALA A 125 -31.16 7.30 12.29
N ALA A 126 -30.00 7.83 12.69
CA ALA A 126 -29.89 8.88 13.69
C ALA A 126 -30.62 10.16 13.22
N ALA A 127 -30.39 10.60 11.98
CA ALA A 127 -31.05 11.78 11.41
C ALA A 127 -32.58 11.62 11.36
N ARG A 128 -33.09 10.45 10.92
CA ARG A 128 -34.53 10.16 10.88
C ARG A 128 -35.15 10.18 12.28
N THR A 129 -34.45 9.61 13.28
CA THR A 129 -34.91 9.62 14.68
C THR A 129 -34.94 11.04 15.25
N LEU A 130 -34.01 11.91 14.85
CA LEU A 130 -33.99 13.32 15.23
C LEU A 130 -35.06 14.15 14.51
N MET A 131 -35.40 13.80 13.26
CA MET A 131 -36.47 14.44 12.48
C MET A 131 -37.87 13.99 12.89
N ALA A 132 -38.02 12.88 13.62
CA ALA A 132 -39.28 12.44 14.20
C ALA A 132 -39.48 13.09 15.58
N PRO A 133 -40.22 14.20 15.71
CA PRO A 133 -40.45 14.83 17.01
C PRO A 133 -41.32 13.90 17.90
N GLY A 134 -40.75 13.48 19.02
CA GLY A 134 -41.49 13.30 20.28
C GLY A 134 -42.69 12.35 20.28
N THR A 135 -42.64 11.21 19.57
CA THR A 135 -43.54 10.10 19.90
C THR A 135 -42.71 9.01 20.60
N PRO A 136 -43.02 8.62 21.85
CA PRO A 136 -42.39 7.45 22.45
C PRO A 136 -42.62 6.23 21.55
N PRO A 137 -41.74 5.20 21.55
CA PRO A 137 -42.02 3.96 20.87
C PRO A 137 -43.24 3.32 21.53
N ALA A 138 -44.43 3.60 21.00
CA ALA A 138 -45.61 2.82 21.31
C ALA A 138 -45.31 1.41 20.80
N ALA A 139 -45.17 0.49 21.76
CA ALA A 139 -44.98 -0.92 21.57
C ALA A 139 -45.84 -1.43 20.41
N GLN A 140 -45.20 -2.03 19.41
CA GLN A 140 -45.94 -2.91 18.51
C GLN A 140 -46.55 -4.03 19.37
N PRO A 141 -47.88 -4.25 19.34
CA PRO A 141 -48.47 -5.37 20.03
C PRO A 141 -48.12 -6.66 19.26
N GLN A 142 -47.23 -7.46 19.84
CA GLN A 142 -47.27 -8.90 19.64
C GLN A 142 -48.57 -9.43 20.27
N SER A 143 -49.51 -9.92 19.46
CA SER A 143 -50.34 -11.10 19.76
C SER A 143 -51.31 -11.47 18.63
N LYS A 144 -50.91 -12.49 17.83
CA LYS A 144 -51.63 -13.72 17.41
C LYS A 144 -53.16 -13.79 17.65
N PRO A 145 -53.95 -14.43 16.74
CA PRO A 145 -53.93 -15.90 16.66
C PRO A 145 -54.15 -16.53 15.26
N ALA A 146 -53.49 -17.66 15.02
CA ALA A 146 -53.96 -18.70 14.09
C ALA A 146 -55.20 -19.40 14.70
N PRO A 147 -56.13 -19.99 13.93
CA PRO A 147 -55.90 -21.40 13.53
C PRO A 147 -56.58 -21.86 12.22
N LYS A 148 -56.28 -23.14 11.91
CA LYS A 148 -56.84 -24.10 10.94
C LYS A 148 -56.19 -24.14 9.55
N ALA A 149 -55.97 -25.30 8.93
CA ALA A 149 -55.60 -26.66 9.32
C ALA A 149 -55.54 -27.46 8.00
N ALA A 150 -54.76 -28.55 8.01
CA ALA A 150 -54.79 -29.69 7.08
C ALA A 150 -54.22 -29.44 5.65
N ALA A 151 -53.43 -30.31 5.02
CA ALA A 151 -53.01 -31.68 5.29
C ALA A 151 -51.79 -32.06 4.42
N ARG A 152 -50.97 -33.01 4.93
CA ARG A 152 -50.27 -34.14 4.22
C ARG A 152 -49.44 -33.78 2.96
N LYS A 153 -48.15 -34.13 2.79
CA LYS A 153 -47.42 -35.40 3.02
C LYS A 153 -45.97 -35.16 2.50
N PRO A 154 -44.90 -35.74 3.08
CA PRO A 154 -43.57 -35.74 2.44
C PRO A 154 -43.28 -37.10 1.77
N ALA A 155 -42.83 -37.07 0.51
CA ALA A 155 -42.21 -38.21 -0.17
C ALA A 155 -41.16 -37.63 -1.13
N ALA A 156 -39.87 -37.69 -0.78
CA ALA A 156 -38.96 -38.76 -1.18
C ALA A 156 -38.78 -38.85 -2.70
N SER A 157 -37.64 -38.38 -3.21
CA SER A 157 -37.00 -39.02 -4.36
C SER A 157 -35.49 -38.97 -4.19
N ARG A 158 -34.93 -40.12 -3.85
CA ARG A 158 -33.51 -40.43 -3.90
C ARG A 158 -33.10 -40.65 -5.36
N ARG A 159 -31.93 -40.09 -5.67
CA ARG A 159 -30.88 -40.65 -6.53
C ARG A 159 -31.06 -42.13 -6.92
N ALA A 160 -31.10 -42.42 -8.22
CA ALA A 160 -30.48 -43.61 -8.82
C ALA A 160 -30.40 -43.46 -10.35
N LYS A 161 -29.18 -43.63 -10.88
CA LYS A 161 -28.82 -43.81 -12.28
C LYS A 161 -28.31 -45.26 -12.39
N PRO A 162 -28.82 -46.08 -13.32
CA PRO A 162 -27.97 -46.97 -14.13
C PRO A 162 -28.55 -47.11 -15.57
N ALA A 163 -27.92 -47.62 -16.62
CA ALA A 163 -26.59 -48.09 -17.00
C ALA A 163 -26.64 -48.36 -18.54
N ALA A 164 -25.54 -48.91 -19.09
CA ALA A 164 -25.29 -49.42 -20.46
C ALA A 164 -24.62 -48.41 -21.42
N ALA A 165 -23.54 -48.73 -22.15
CA ALA A 165 -23.09 -50.04 -22.63
C ALA A 165 -21.57 -50.14 -22.88
N ALA A 166 -21.09 -51.40 -22.88
CA ALA A 166 -19.96 -52.02 -23.62
C ALA A 166 -18.54 -51.45 -23.43
N GLY A 167 -17.57 -52.19 -22.90
CA GLY A 167 -16.81 -53.28 -23.55
C GLY A 167 -15.39 -52.73 -23.82
N GLU A 168 -14.24 -53.33 -23.54
CA GLU A 168 -13.80 -54.72 -23.54
C GLU A 168 -12.67 -54.95 -22.52
N ALA A 169 -12.37 -56.22 -22.31
CA ALA A 169 -11.41 -56.78 -21.36
C ALA A 169 -9.96 -56.75 -21.86
N THR A 170 -9.01 -56.57 -20.94
CA THR A 170 -7.81 -57.43 -20.79
C THR A 170 -7.28 -57.31 -19.36
N ALA A 171 -6.97 -58.46 -18.76
CA ALA A 171 -6.45 -58.64 -17.40
C ALA A 171 -4.89 -58.74 -17.41
N PRO A 172 -4.19 -59.26 -16.39
CA PRO A 172 -3.96 -58.70 -15.04
C PRO A 172 -2.47 -58.78 -14.60
N ALA A 173 -2.06 -58.01 -13.59
CA ALA A 173 -0.92 -58.26 -12.66
C ALA A 173 -0.59 -56.96 -11.91
N LYS A 174 -0.24 -56.86 -10.63
CA LYS A 174 0.11 -57.76 -9.53
C LYS A 174 0.04 -56.93 -8.23
N ARG A 175 -0.46 -57.56 -7.15
CA ARG A 175 -0.02 -57.45 -5.73
C ARG A 175 -0.01 -56.09 -4.98
N THR A 176 -0.98 -55.94 -4.06
CA THR A 176 -0.89 -55.77 -2.57
C THR A 176 0.35 -55.09 -1.94
N PRO A 177 0.29 -54.58 -0.67
CA PRO A 177 -0.72 -53.77 0.02
C PRO A 177 -0.10 -52.53 0.74
N SER A 178 -0.96 -51.76 1.43
CA SER A 178 -0.76 -50.76 2.52
C SER A 178 0.41 -51.05 3.52
N PRO A 179 0.84 -50.16 4.46
CA PRO A 179 0.08 -49.05 5.08
C PRO A 179 0.85 -47.82 5.63
N ALA A 180 0.07 -46.94 6.27
CA ALA A 180 0.35 -46.11 7.45
C ALA A 180 1.43 -45.02 7.33
N ALA A 181 1.08 -43.74 7.38
CA ALA A 181 0.65 -43.01 8.59
C ALA A 181 1.70 -43.07 9.72
N ALA A 182 2.50 -42.01 9.82
CA ALA A 182 3.12 -41.58 11.06
C ALA A 182 3.09 -40.05 11.09
N ALA A 183 2.34 -39.52 12.05
CA ALA A 183 2.40 -38.14 12.47
C ALA A 183 3.69 -37.94 13.28
N GLU A 184 4.41 -36.84 13.05
CA GLU A 184 5.40 -36.34 14.00
C GLU A 184 5.40 -34.80 14.06
N GLN A 185 5.85 -34.35 15.21
CA GLN A 185 5.47 -33.14 15.95
C GLN A 185 6.17 -31.83 15.51
N PRO A 186 5.70 -30.65 15.99
CA PRO A 186 6.16 -29.35 15.54
C PRO A 186 7.43 -28.90 16.30
N ALA A 187 8.44 -28.44 15.57
CA ALA A 187 9.64 -27.82 16.14
C ALA A 187 9.65 -26.29 15.89
N LYS A 188 9.55 -25.55 17.01
CA LYS A 188 10.13 -24.22 17.35
C LYS A 188 10.43 -23.21 16.23
N PRO A 189 9.86 -21.99 16.28
CA PRO A 189 10.42 -20.85 15.55
C PRO A 189 11.58 -20.21 16.34
N ALA A 190 12.79 -20.30 15.81
CA ALA A 190 13.91 -19.45 16.18
C ALA A 190 14.13 -18.43 15.06
N ALA A 191 13.69 -17.19 15.25
CA ALA A 191 14.00 -16.08 14.37
C ALA A 191 14.41 -14.86 15.21
N ALA A 192 15.72 -14.64 15.31
CA ALA A 192 16.29 -13.39 15.78
C ALA A 192 16.37 -12.39 14.60
N PRO A 193 15.77 -11.19 14.68
CA PRO A 193 15.96 -10.17 13.65
C PRO A 193 17.28 -9.42 13.89
N ARG A 194 18.23 -9.61 12.97
CA ARG A 194 19.45 -8.78 12.87
C ARG A 194 19.09 -7.40 12.32
N LYS A 195 19.25 -6.36 13.14
CA LYS A 195 19.21 -4.93 12.76
C LYS A 195 20.45 -4.55 11.93
N PRO A 196 20.33 -3.77 10.84
CA PRO A 196 21.47 -3.07 10.28
C PRO A 196 21.78 -1.79 11.07
N ALA A 197 23.06 -1.60 11.35
CA ALA A 197 23.63 -0.55 12.16
C ALA A 197 23.52 0.84 11.50
N ALA A 198 22.94 1.80 12.24
CA ALA A 198 23.01 3.21 11.93
C ALA A 198 24.38 3.76 12.35
N ARG A 199 25.22 4.12 11.39
CA ARG A 199 26.48 4.84 11.63
C ARG A 199 26.21 6.34 11.50
N ARG A 200 25.83 6.99 12.60
CA ARG A 200 25.89 8.46 12.75
C ARG A 200 27.20 8.82 13.45
N SER A 201 28.07 9.49 12.70
CA SER A 201 29.27 10.18 13.21
C SER A 201 28.85 11.28 14.18
N ARG A 202 29.32 11.21 15.42
CA ARG A 202 29.29 12.33 16.36
C ARG A 202 30.50 13.21 16.10
N SER A 203 30.22 14.51 15.98
CA SER A 203 31.18 15.60 15.93
C SER A 203 32.11 15.56 17.14
N ALA A 204 33.41 15.53 16.87
CA ALA A 204 34.44 15.92 17.82
C ALA A 204 34.96 17.30 17.38
N ALA A 205 34.96 18.24 18.32
CA ALA A 205 35.65 19.51 18.20
C ALA A 205 37.15 19.29 17.92
N PRO A 206 37.83 20.30 17.36
CA PRO A 206 38.82 20.94 18.22
C PRO A 206 38.85 22.48 18.11
N ALA A 207 39.25 23.07 19.23
CA ALA A 207 39.59 24.47 19.36
C ALA A 207 41.02 24.77 18.88
N SER A 208 41.19 26.00 18.40
CA SER A 208 42.38 26.86 18.42
C SER A 208 43.69 26.40 17.80
N SER A 209 44.09 27.09 16.72
CA SER A 209 45.39 27.78 16.65
C SER A 209 45.40 28.79 15.50
N LYS A 210 45.81 30.04 15.81
CA LYS A 210 46.60 31.01 15.01
C LYS A 210 46.33 31.13 13.49
N ALA A 211 46.39 32.26 12.81
CA ALA A 211 46.72 33.66 13.05
C ALA A 211 46.77 34.28 11.63
N GLU A 212 46.76 35.62 11.54
CA GLU A 212 47.06 36.43 10.34
C GLU A 212 45.97 36.43 9.25
N SER A 213 45.56 37.57 8.68
CA SER A 213 45.79 38.98 8.97
C SER A 213 44.71 39.73 8.18
N VAL A 214 44.15 40.77 8.80
CA VAL A 214 43.05 41.57 8.27
C VAL A 214 43.59 42.55 7.22
N ALA A 215 42.83 42.67 6.14
CA ALA A 215 42.97 43.64 5.08
C ALA A 215 43.09 45.09 5.60
N ALA A 216 43.94 45.87 4.92
CA ALA A 216 43.84 47.33 4.90
C ALA A 216 44.08 47.84 3.47
N SER A 217 43.00 48.40 2.93
CA SER A 217 42.90 49.64 2.13
C SER A 217 43.74 49.87 0.87
N ALA A 218 42.98 50.04 -0.22
CA ALA A 218 42.84 51.28 -1.02
C ALA A 218 43.63 51.47 -2.33
N ALA A 219 42.86 51.99 -3.30
CA ALA A 219 43.24 52.75 -4.51
C ALA A 219 43.87 51.92 -5.66
N SER A 220 43.60 52.11 -6.96
CA SER A 220 42.91 53.16 -7.73
C SER A 220 42.68 52.65 -9.17
N ALA A 221 41.73 53.28 -9.88
CA ALA A 221 41.72 53.57 -11.33
C ALA A 221 41.83 52.40 -12.35
N ALA A 222 40.75 52.09 -13.08
CA ALA A 222 40.35 52.72 -14.36
C ALA A 222 40.99 52.02 -15.57
N ASP A 223 40.18 51.27 -16.33
CA ASP A 223 39.96 51.52 -17.76
C ASP A 223 38.79 50.62 -18.25
N GLU A 224 37.77 51.25 -18.83
CA GLU A 224 36.66 50.62 -19.56
C GLU A 224 36.75 51.08 -21.04
N PRO A 225 35.99 50.52 -21.98
CA PRO A 225 36.51 49.73 -23.08
C PRO A 225 36.36 50.44 -24.43
N SER A 226 36.89 49.85 -25.50
CA SER A 226 36.32 50.12 -26.83
C SER A 226 36.46 48.98 -27.81
N ALA A 227 35.35 48.86 -28.54
CA ALA A 227 35.01 47.90 -29.56
C ALA A 227 35.71 48.17 -30.90
N SER A 228 35.74 47.14 -31.74
CA SER A 228 35.34 47.20 -33.15
C SER A 228 34.89 45.82 -33.60
#